data_AF-A0A957JRX1-F1
#
_entry.id   AF-A0A957JRX1-F1
#
_cell.length_a   1.000
_cell.length_b   1.000
_cell.length_c   1.000
_cell.angle_alpha   90.00
_cell.angle_beta   90.00
_cell.angle_gamma   90.00
#
_symmetry.space_group_name_H-M   'P 1'
#
loop_
_entity.id
_entity.type
_entity.pdbx_description
1 polymer ?
#
loop_
_entity_poly.entity_id
_entity_poly.type
_entity_poly.pdbx_seq_one_letter_code
_entity_poly.pdbx_strand_id
1 'polypeptide(L)' 'MNNDNNNRSLLRHLPSVDKLLLQAEGLVGEYGRLLTTEALRHTLEQQRQLILSGGNGSVDADVLLSLAHGWLD' A
#
# COMPACT_ATOMS: atom_id res chain seq x y z
N MET A 1 -4.44 -26.37 -5.69
CA MET A 1 -4.88 -25.17 -6.44
C MET A 1 -5.84 -24.33 -5.58
N ASN A 2 -5.34 -23.62 -4.55
CA ASN A 2 -6.15 -22.77 -3.66
C ASN A 2 -5.68 -21.29 -3.62
N ASN A 3 -4.66 -20.92 -4.41
CA ASN A 3 -4.01 -19.60 -4.28
C ASN A 3 -4.86 -18.46 -4.87
N ASP A 4 -5.58 -18.72 -5.97
CA ASP A 4 -6.28 -17.67 -6.71
C ASP A 4 -7.45 -17.04 -5.93
N ASN A 5 -8.15 -17.84 -5.12
CA ASN A 5 -9.25 -17.35 -4.28
C ASN A 5 -8.74 -16.49 -3.14
N ASN A 6 -7.58 -16.84 -2.57
CA ASN A 6 -6.96 -16.07 -1.50
C ASN A 6 -6.43 -14.73 -2.03
N ASN A 7 -5.75 -14.76 -3.18
CA ASN A 7 -5.25 -13.55 -3.85
C ASN A 7 -6.38 -12.58 -4.19
N ARG A 8 -7.51 -13.08 -4.74
CA ARG A 8 -8.71 -12.26 -5.00
C ARG A 8 -9.33 -11.70 -3.72
N SER A 9 -9.24 -12.42 -2.60
CA SER A 9 -9.67 -11.89 -1.31
C SER A 9 -8.79 -10.74 -0.88
N LEU A 10 -7.47 -10.93 -0.84
CA LEU A 10 -6.49 -9.90 -0.45
C LEU A 10 -6.59 -8.65 -1.33
N LEU A 11 -6.66 -8.80 -2.65
CA LEU A 11 -6.79 -7.66 -3.58
C LEU A 11 -8.03 -6.79 -3.32
N ARG A 12 -9.11 -7.37 -2.78
CA ARG A 12 -10.32 -6.61 -2.39
C ARG A 12 -10.17 -5.89 -1.06
N HIS A 13 -9.23 -6.32 -0.23
CA HIS A 13 -8.93 -5.69 1.07
C HIS A 13 -7.83 -4.62 0.96
N LEU A 14 -7.15 -4.50 -0.18
CA LEU A 14 -6.22 -3.39 -0.40
C LEU A 14 -6.95 -2.04 -0.21
N PRO A 15 -6.43 -1.16 0.67
CA PRO A 15 -7.01 0.14 0.86
C PRO A 15 -6.79 1.03 -0.37
N SER A 16 -7.63 2.04 -0.54
CA SER A 16 -7.41 3.06 -1.56
C SER A 16 -6.31 4.03 -1.12
N VAL A 17 -5.66 4.67 -2.10
CA VAL A 17 -4.68 5.74 -1.87
C VAL A 17 -5.29 6.83 -0.99
N ASP A 18 -6.52 7.24 -1.26
CA ASP A 18 -7.21 8.28 -0.48
C ASP A 18 -7.40 7.88 0.98
N LYS A 19 -7.72 6.61 1.26
CA LYS A 19 -7.86 6.11 2.64
C LYS A 19 -6.52 6.15 3.38
N LEU A 20 -5.44 5.76 2.72
CA LEU A 20 -4.10 5.83 3.32
C LEU A 20 -3.64 7.27 3.50
N LEU A 21 -3.94 8.16 2.55
CA LEU A 21 -3.60 9.58 2.66
C LEU A 21 -4.25 10.26 3.86
N LEU A 22 -5.48 9.88 4.22
CA LEU A 22 -6.13 10.39 5.43
C LEU A 22 -5.43 9.96 6.72
N GLN A 23 -4.70 8.84 6.69
CA GLN A 23 -3.94 8.33 7.84
C GLN A 23 -2.47 8.79 7.82
N ALA A 24 -2.01 9.31 6.68
CA ALA A 24 -0.63 9.73 6.43
C ALA A 24 -0.38 11.21 6.77
N GLU A 25 -1.17 11.84 7.65
CA GLU A 25 -1.04 13.28 7.97
C GLU A 25 0.40 13.65 8.39
N GLY A 26 1.09 12.78 9.14
CA GLY A 26 2.49 12.97 9.50
C GLY A 26 3.43 13.02 8.29
N LEU A 27 3.33 12.04 7.40
CA LEU A 27 4.13 11.98 6.16
C LEU A 27 3.83 13.16 5.24
N VAL A 28 2.56 13.57 5.14
CA VAL A 28 2.16 14.75 4.36
C VAL A 28 2.75 16.03 4.95
N GLY A 29 2.83 16.13 6.28
CA GLY A 29 3.45 17.27 6.96
C GLY A 29 4.96 17.35 6.74
N GLU A 30 5.63 16.21 6.61
CA GLU A 30 7.09 16.12 6.46
C GLU A 30 7.56 16.23 5.00
N TYR A 31 6.97 15.46 4.10
CA TYR A 31 7.40 15.34 2.70
C TYR A 31 6.46 16.06 1.71
N GLY A 32 5.31 16.53 2.18
CA GLY A 32 4.30 17.14 1.33
C GLY A 32 3.36 16.13 0.67
N ARG A 33 2.18 16.61 0.28
CA ARG A 33 1.08 15.76 -0.23
C ARG A 33 1.42 15.05 -1.53
N LEU A 34 2.13 15.72 -2.45
CA LEU A 34 2.46 15.15 -3.76
C LEU A 34 3.34 13.91 -3.63
N LEU A 35 4.49 14.04 -2.95
CA LEU A 35 5.45 12.96 -2.74
C LEU A 35 4.82 11.81 -1.93
N THR A 36 4.07 12.13 -0.87
CA THR A 36 3.36 11.12 -0.08
C THR A 36 2.36 10.33 -0.93
N THR A 37 1.64 11.01 -1.83
CA THR A 37 0.69 10.34 -2.75
C THR A 37 1.40 9.40 -3.71
N GLU A 38 2.54 9.82 -4.26
CA GLU A 38 3.33 9.00 -5.18
C GLU A 38 3.90 7.76 -4.47
N ALA A 39 4.48 7.93 -3.28
CA ALA A 39 4.97 6.83 -2.46
C ALA A 39 3.86 5.81 -2.17
N LEU A 40 2.69 6.26 -1.72
CA LEU A 40 1.55 5.38 -1.45
C LEU A 40 1.06 4.63 -2.70
N ARG A 41 1.05 5.28 -3.87
CA ARG A 41 0.70 4.62 -5.14
C ARG A 41 1.72 3.53 -5.49
N HIS A 42 3.01 3.82 -5.36
CA HIS A 42 4.08 2.86 -5.61
C HIS A 42 3.98 1.66 -4.67
N THR A 43 3.81 1.90 -3.36
CA THR A 43 3.66 0.84 -2.36
C THR A 43 2.45 -0.05 -2.66
N LEU A 44 1.28 0.54 -2.95
CA LEU A 44 0.07 -0.22 -3.26
C LEU A 44 0.22 -1.06 -4.53
N GLU A 45 0.87 -0.53 -5.56
CA GLU A 45 1.13 -1.28 -6.78
C GLU A 45 2.11 -2.44 -6.53
N GLN A 46 3.19 -2.22 -5.75
CA GLN A 46 4.10 -3.29 -5.35
C GLN A 46 3.38 -4.40 -4.58
N GLN A 47 2.52 -4.05 -3.61
CA GLN A 47 1.75 -5.05 -2.86
C GLN A 47 0.74 -5.79 -3.75
N ARG A 48 0.08 -5.08 -4.68
CA ARG A 48 -0.80 -5.71 -5.68
C ARG A 48 -0.04 -6.75 -6.51
N GLN A 49 1.15 -6.42 -7.01
CA GLN A 49 1.97 -7.34 -7.81
C GLN A 49 2.45 -8.54 -6.98
N LEU A 50 2.81 -8.34 -5.70
CA LEU A 50 3.15 -9.43 -4.79
C LEU A 50 1.96 -10.39 -4.57
N ILE A 51 0.76 -9.85 -4.33
CA ILE A 51 -0.44 -10.69 -4.18
C ILE A 51 -0.75 -11.43 -5.49
N LEU A 52 -0.66 -10.77 -6.65
CA LEU A 52 -0.93 -11.39 -7.96
C LEU A 52 0.05 -12.51 -8.30
N SER A 53 1.32 -12.37 -7.93
CA SER A 53 2.35 -13.40 -8.11
C SER A 53 2.28 -14.52 -7.08
N GLY A 54 1.34 -14.47 -6.12
CA GLY A 54 1.20 -15.44 -5.05
C GLY A 54 2.24 -15.30 -3.94
N GLY A 55 2.93 -14.15 -3.88
CA GLY A 55 3.80 -13.76 -2.78
C GLY A 55 3.02 -13.20 -1.58
N ASN A 56 3.76 -12.80 -0.55
CA ASN A 56 3.19 -12.32 0.71
C ASN A 56 3.01 -10.80 0.71
N GLY A 57 2.07 -10.30 -0.09
CA GLY A 57 1.71 -8.88 -0.07
C GLY A 57 0.80 -8.52 1.10
N SER A 58 1.01 -7.35 1.69
CA SER A 58 0.20 -6.86 2.83
C SER A 58 -0.94 -5.95 2.37
N VAL A 59 -2.06 -6.03 3.09
CA VAL A 59 -3.23 -5.15 2.95
C VAL A 59 -3.44 -4.28 4.20
N ASP A 60 -2.59 -4.45 5.21
CA ASP A 60 -2.64 -3.71 6.46
C ASP A 60 -2.15 -2.28 6.25
N ALA A 61 -2.96 -1.30 6.67
CA ALA A 61 -2.68 0.11 6.46
C ALA A 61 -1.38 0.55 7.16
N ASP A 62 -1.09 0.07 8.36
CA ASP A 62 0.10 0.48 9.11
C ASP A 62 1.37 -0.03 8.41
N VAL A 63 1.33 -1.25 7.87
CA VAL A 63 2.42 -1.81 7.07
C VAL A 63 2.60 -1.03 5.77
N LEU A 64 1.51 -0.68 5.10
CA LEU A 64 1.54 0.10 3.85
C LEU A 64 2.10 1.51 4.07
N LEU A 65 1.74 2.18 5.18
CA LEU A 65 2.28 3.49 5.55
C LEU A 65 3.78 3.41 5.86
N SER A 66 4.22 2.39 6.60
CA SER A 66 5.64 2.18 6.89
C SER A 66 6.46 1.92 5.61
N LEU A 67 5.94 1.14 4.68
CA LEU A 67 6.59 0.91 3.38
C LEU A 67 6.63 2.17 2.50
N ALA A 68 5.59 3.01 2.55
CA ALA A 68 5.58 4.28 1.83
C ALA A 68 6.55 5.30 2.43
N HIS A 69 6.71 5.31 3.76
CA HIS A 69 7.73 6.11 4.43
C HIS A 69 9.14 5.74 3.96
N GLY A 70 9.46 4.45 3.88
CA GLY A 70 10.77 3.99 3.37
C GLY A 70 11.03 4.29 1.88
N TRP A 71 10.05 4.80 1.13
CA TRP A 71 10.22 5.32 -0.23
C TRP A 71 10.59 6.81 -0.28
N LEU A 72 10.36 7.52 0.83
CA LEU A 72 10.55 8.98 0.96
C LEU A 72 11.88 9.36 1.61
N ASP A 73 12.50 8.42 2.34
CA ASP A 73 13.87 8.50 2.90
C ASP A 73 14.95 8.07 1.89
#